data_AF-A0A1S4CB71-F1
#
_entry.id   AF-A0A1S4CB71-F1
#
_cell.length_a   1.000
_cell.length_b   1.000
_cell.length_c   1.000
_cell.angle_alpha   90.00
_cell.angle_beta   90.00
_cell.angle_gamma   90.00
#
_symmetry.space_group_name_H-M   'P 1'
#
loop_
_entity.id
_entity.type
_entity.pdbx_description
1 polymer ?
#
loop_
_entity_poly.entity_id
_entity_poly.type
_entity_poly.pdbx_seq_one_letter_code
_entity_poly.pdbx_strand_id
1 'polypeptide(L)'
;MAKAILLLSALCIVALANFAHCHPQVFDVEGKVYCDTCRVQFETKLSENVEGATVRLQCRNISTEIETFSVEGVTDKDGKYKLTVEGDHQDDICEVTVVKSPREDCKEAVTGYEKARIECSDNVGIHNAVRYANALFFMKSEAVSGCKEVLDELGLFPLEF
;
A
#
# COMPACT_ATOMS: atom_id res chain seq x y z
N MET A 1 -19.18 52.97 14.85
CA MET A 1 -18.26 52.14 15.66
C MET A 1 -18.79 50.72 15.89
N ALA A 2 -20.03 50.52 16.36
CA ALA A 2 -20.61 49.18 16.56
C ALA A 2 -20.63 48.27 15.30
N LYS A 3 -20.93 48.84 14.12
CA LYS A 3 -20.91 48.09 12.84
C LYS A 3 -19.52 47.61 12.43
N ALA A 4 -18.48 48.39 12.72
CA ALA A 4 -17.10 48.01 12.45
C ALA A 4 -16.63 46.89 13.39
N ILE A 5 -17.01 46.96 14.66
CA ILE A 5 -16.71 45.94 15.67
C ILE A 5 -17.38 44.59 15.30
N LEU A 6 -18.64 44.62 14.86
CA LEU A 6 -19.34 43.41 14.39
C LEU A 6 -18.66 42.78 13.16
N LEU A 7 -18.23 43.59 12.18
CA LEU A 7 -17.52 43.11 11.00
C LEU A 7 -16.15 42.50 11.36
N LEU A 8 -15.39 43.14 12.24
CA LEU A 8 -14.12 42.59 12.74
C LEU A 8 -14.31 41.27 13.50
N SER A 9 -15.35 41.16 14.33
CA SER A 9 -15.64 39.92 15.05
C SER A 9 -16.05 38.78 14.12
N ALA A 10 -16.85 39.05 13.09
CA ALA A 10 -17.24 38.05 12.10
C ALA A 10 -16.03 37.57 11.27
N LEU A 11 -15.13 38.48 10.89
CA LEU A 11 -13.91 38.15 10.14
C LEU A 11 -12.96 37.27 10.98
N CYS A 12 -12.83 37.53 12.28
CA CYS A 12 -12.05 36.70 13.18
C CYS A 12 -12.65 35.29 13.35
N ILE A 13 -13.99 35.16 13.43
CA ILE A 13 -14.66 33.86 13.55
C ILE A 13 -14.47 33.03 12.27
N VAL A 14 -14.56 33.66 11.08
CA VAL A 14 -14.31 32.99 9.79
C VAL A 14 -12.84 32.58 9.63
N ALA A 15 -11.89 33.42 10.08
CA ALA A 15 -10.48 33.07 10.07
C ALA A 15 -10.16 31.87 10.99
N LEU A 16 -10.86 31.75 12.12
CA LEU A 16 -10.71 30.64 13.06
C LEU A 16 -11.43 29.36 12.62
N ALA A 17 -12.48 29.47 11.79
CA ALA A 17 -13.24 28.31 11.31
C ALA A 17 -12.39 27.34 10.45
N ASN A 18 -11.36 27.84 9.75
CA ASN A 18 -10.44 27.01 8.98
C ASN A 18 -9.53 26.13 9.86
N PHE A 19 -9.27 26.51 11.11
CA PHE A 19 -8.45 25.71 12.03
C PHE A 19 -9.24 24.55 12.67
N ALA A 20 -10.57 24.61 12.64
CA ALA A 20 -11.43 23.57 13.24
C ALA A 20 -11.45 22.25 12.44
N HIS A 21 -10.86 22.22 11.24
CA HIS A 21 -10.73 21.02 10.41
C HIS A 21 -9.40 20.28 10.56
N CYS A 22 -8.58 20.64 11.54
CA CYS A 22 -7.33 19.92 11.83
C CYS A 22 -7.62 18.66 12.66
N HIS A 23 -8.36 17.70 12.09
CA HIS A 23 -8.32 16.34 12.60
C HIS A 23 -7.05 15.69 12.03
N PRO A 24 -6.21 15.04 12.87
CA PRO A 24 -5.09 14.27 12.34
C PRO A 24 -5.67 13.21 11.41
N GLN A 25 -5.30 13.28 10.13
CA GLN A 25 -5.68 12.29 9.13
C GLN A 25 -4.86 11.03 9.41
N VAL A 26 -5.55 9.90 9.48
CA VAL A 26 -4.93 8.60 9.74
C VAL A 26 -5.48 7.65 8.70
N PHE A 27 -4.58 6.98 7.97
CA PHE A 27 -4.93 5.98 6.97
C PHE A 27 -4.49 4.60 7.42
N ASP A 28 -5.33 3.60 7.15
CA ASP A 28 -5.00 2.19 7.34
C ASP A 28 -4.72 1.56 5.98
N VAL A 29 -3.45 1.26 5.71
CA VAL A 29 -3.02 0.59 4.49
C VAL A 29 -3.03 -0.91 4.70
N GLU A 30 -3.92 -1.60 4.01
CA GLU A 30 -4.12 -3.04 4.08
C GLU A 30 -3.67 -3.71 2.79
N GLY A 31 -3.03 -4.86 2.92
CA GLY A 31 -2.61 -5.64 1.77
C GLY A 31 -2.20 -7.04 2.16
N LYS A 32 -1.63 -7.79 1.22
CA LYS A 32 -1.14 -9.13 1.46
C LYS A 32 0.15 -9.44 0.74
N VAL A 33 0.88 -10.41 1.27
CA VAL A 33 2.06 -11.01 0.68
C VAL A 33 1.82 -12.50 0.47
N TYR A 34 2.03 -12.97 -0.75
CA TYR A 34 1.96 -14.39 -1.10
C TYR A 34 3.29 -14.87 -1.69
N CYS A 35 3.44 -16.18 -1.74
CA CYS A 35 4.50 -16.86 -2.43
C CYS A 35 4.00 -17.23 -3.83
N ASP A 36 4.63 -16.67 -4.85
CA ASP A 36 4.43 -17.08 -6.24
C ASP A 36 5.14 -18.42 -6.48
N THR A 37 4.39 -19.50 -6.29
CA THR A 37 4.84 -20.88 -6.44
C THR A 37 4.98 -21.32 -7.89
N CYS A 38 4.39 -20.57 -8.84
CA CYS A 38 4.47 -20.88 -10.26
C CYS A 38 5.42 -19.97 -11.04
N ARG A 39 5.99 -18.94 -10.39
CA ARG A 39 6.90 -17.96 -11.00
C ARG A 39 6.25 -17.20 -12.16
N VAL A 40 4.98 -16.85 -12.02
CA VAL A 40 4.15 -16.19 -13.06
C VAL A 40 3.82 -14.72 -12.76
N GLN A 41 4.28 -14.19 -11.61
CA GLN A 41 4.15 -12.78 -11.20
C GLN A 41 2.72 -12.30 -10.94
N PHE A 42 1.78 -13.23 -10.80
CA PHE A 42 0.42 -12.97 -10.34
C PHE A 42 -0.04 -14.14 -9.47
N GLU A 43 -1.07 -13.90 -8.66
CA GLU A 43 -1.55 -14.89 -7.72
C GLU A 43 -2.38 -15.97 -8.41
N THR A 44 -2.14 -17.23 -8.05
CA THR A 44 -2.88 -18.38 -8.56
C THR A 44 -3.47 -19.21 -7.42
N LYS A 45 -4.28 -20.23 -7.74
CA LYS A 45 -4.77 -21.18 -6.74
C LYS A 45 -3.66 -22.00 -6.05
N LEU A 46 -2.44 -22.02 -6.61
CA LEU A 46 -1.28 -22.67 -6.01
C LEU A 46 -0.42 -21.70 -5.17
N SER A 47 -0.74 -20.41 -5.18
CA SER A 47 -0.04 -19.43 -4.36
C SER A 47 -0.28 -19.71 -2.88
N GLU A 48 0.76 -19.49 -2.08
CA GLU A 48 0.73 -19.75 -0.64
C GLU A 48 0.86 -18.43 0.12
N ASN A 49 0.07 -18.21 1.17
CA ASN A 49 0.25 -17.04 2.03
C ASN A 49 1.63 -17.06 2.69
N VAL A 50 2.24 -15.89 2.84
CA VAL A 50 3.52 -15.76 3.56
C VAL A 50 3.25 -15.08 4.89
N GLU A 51 3.12 -15.86 5.96
CA GLU A 51 3.14 -15.37 7.33
C GLU A 51 4.54 -14.86 7.69
N GLY A 52 4.63 -13.73 8.40
CA GLY A 52 5.90 -13.21 8.88
C GLY A 52 6.73 -12.42 7.85
N ALA A 53 6.19 -12.14 6.67
CA ALA A 53 6.84 -11.29 5.67
C ALA A 53 6.92 -9.84 6.15
N THR A 54 8.11 -9.24 6.07
CA THR A 54 8.32 -7.82 6.36
C THR A 54 7.97 -7.00 5.13
N VAL A 55 7.10 -6.01 5.32
CA VAL A 55 6.77 -4.97 4.33
C VAL A 55 7.12 -3.60 4.89
N ARG A 56 7.43 -2.66 4.01
CA ARG A 56 7.67 -1.26 4.35
C ARG A 56 6.81 -0.36 3.49
N LEU A 57 6.04 0.52 4.11
CA LEU A 57 5.45 1.67 3.43
C LEU A 57 6.41 2.83 3.55
N GLN A 58 6.75 3.45 2.42
CA GLN A 58 7.57 4.65 2.35
C GLN A 58 6.83 5.70 1.53
N CYS A 59 6.75 6.92 2.05
CA CYS A 59 6.32 8.10 1.32
C CYS A 59 7.53 9.00 1.07
N ARG A 60 7.62 9.51 -0.15
CA ARG A 60 8.66 10.47 -0.56
C ARG A 60 8.03 11.64 -1.28
N ASN A 61 8.50 12.84 -1.00
CA ASN A 61 7.99 14.02 -1.67
C ASN A 61 8.19 13.92 -3.19
N ILE A 62 7.14 14.17 -3.96
CA ILE A 62 7.13 13.95 -5.42
C ILE A 62 8.17 14.78 -6.18
N SER A 63 8.57 15.93 -5.63
CA SER A 63 9.51 16.85 -6.27
C SER A 63 10.94 16.68 -5.78
N THR A 64 11.12 16.44 -4.48
CA THR A 64 12.45 16.43 -3.85
C THR A 64 13.01 15.04 -3.61
N GLU A 65 12.19 13.99 -3.75
CA GLU A 65 12.56 12.60 -3.49
C GLU A 65 12.97 12.31 -2.03
N ILE A 66 12.77 13.28 -1.13
CA ILE A 66 13.08 13.15 0.29
C ILE A 66 11.99 12.30 0.95
N GLU A 67 12.38 11.30 1.73
CA GLU A 67 11.47 10.51 2.57
C GLU A 67 10.76 11.43 3.57
N THR A 68 9.43 11.40 3.55
CA THR A 68 8.56 12.17 4.44
C THR A 68 7.95 11.29 5.53
N PHE A 69 7.78 10.00 5.24
CA PHE A 69 7.20 9.03 6.16
C PHE A 69 7.66 7.60 5.83
N SER A 70 7.82 6.78 6.86
CA SER A 70 8.19 5.38 6.71
C SER A 70 7.69 4.57 7.89
N VAL A 71 7.10 3.41 7.60
CA VAL A 71 6.65 2.44 8.61
C VAL A 71 6.83 1.02 8.10
N GLU A 72 7.23 0.12 8.98
CA GLU A 72 7.33 -1.31 8.70
C GLU A 72 6.22 -2.09 9.41
N GLY A 73 5.86 -3.22 8.81
CA GLY A 73 4.96 -4.18 9.42
C GLY A 73 5.28 -5.60 8.97
N VAL A 74 4.58 -6.54 9.59
CA VAL A 74 4.76 -7.97 9.36
C VAL A 74 3.40 -8.58 9.05
N THR A 75 3.36 -9.50 8.09
CA THR A 75 2.13 -10.20 7.74
C THR A 75 1.70 -11.22 8.80
N ASP A 76 0.40 -11.37 8.98
CA ASP A 76 -0.22 -12.40 9.79
C ASP A 76 -0.24 -13.78 9.12
N LYS A 77 -0.84 -14.78 9.78
CA LYS A 77 -0.99 -16.15 9.29
C LYS A 77 -1.69 -16.28 7.93
N ASP A 78 -2.51 -15.29 7.55
CA ASP A 78 -3.23 -15.26 6.29
C ASP A 78 -2.47 -14.44 5.23
N GLY A 79 -1.21 -14.10 5.52
CA GLY A 79 -0.35 -13.29 4.65
C GLY A 79 -0.74 -11.82 4.61
N LYS A 80 -1.61 -11.35 5.50
CA LYS A 80 -2.14 -9.98 5.46
C LYS A 80 -1.37 -9.05 6.37
N TYR A 81 -1.21 -7.79 5.95
CA TYR A 81 -0.63 -6.74 6.77
C TYR A 81 -1.59 -5.55 6.88
N LYS A 82 -1.41 -4.77 7.94
CA LYS A 82 -2.04 -3.47 8.15
C LYS A 82 -1.00 -2.48 8.65
N LEU A 83 -0.83 -1.36 7.95
CA LEU A 83 0.10 -0.29 8.28
C LEU A 83 -0.68 0.99 8.54
N THR A 84 -0.43 1.65 9.67
CA THR A 84 -1.07 2.94 9.99
C THR A 84 -0.17 4.09 9.51
N VAL A 85 -0.75 5.01 8.75
CA VAL A 85 -0.08 6.18 8.18
C VAL A 85 -0.70 7.44 8.78
N GLU A 86 0.14 8.32 9.34
CA GLU A 86 -0.30 9.55 9.99
C GLU A 86 0.00 10.76 9.09
N GLY A 87 -1.01 11.60 8.87
CA GLY A 87 -0.94 12.81 8.04
C GLY A 87 -1.47 12.63 6.62
N ASP A 88 -1.77 13.75 5.97
CA ASP A 88 -2.02 13.77 4.52
C ASP A 88 -0.70 13.68 3.76
N HIS A 89 -0.68 12.86 2.72
CA HIS A 89 0.46 12.65 1.84
C HIS A 89 0.17 13.07 0.39
N GLN A 90 -0.69 14.06 0.15
CA GLN A 90 -1.04 14.51 -1.23
C GLN A 90 0.17 14.89 -2.10
N ASP A 91 1.26 15.37 -1.50
CA ASP A 91 2.45 15.86 -2.20
C ASP A 91 3.56 14.79 -2.24
N ASP A 92 3.22 13.55 -1.86
CA ASP A 92 4.14 12.43 -1.79
C ASP A 92 3.75 11.31 -2.75
N ILE A 93 4.75 10.51 -3.12
CA ILE A 93 4.57 9.18 -3.68
C ILE A 93 4.72 8.19 -2.53
N CYS A 94 3.63 7.51 -2.15
CA CYS A 94 3.66 6.44 -1.15
C CYS A 94 3.63 5.06 -1.82
N GLU A 95 4.54 4.18 -1.43
CA GLU A 95 4.69 2.83 -1.98
C GLU A 95 4.89 1.83 -0.83
N VAL A 96 4.18 0.70 -0.86
CA VAL A 96 4.44 -0.45 0.00
C VAL A 96 5.36 -1.41 -0.74
N THR A 97 6.46 -1.81 -0.13
CA THR A 97 7.48 -2.68 -0.71
C THR A 97 7.69 -3.93 0.14
N VAL A 98 7.88 -5.09 -0.48
CA VAL A 98 8.34 -6.29 0.23
C VAL A 98 9.82 -6.15 0.60
N VAL A 99 10.15 -6.36 1.87
CA VAL A 99 11.52 -6.19 2.39
C VAL A 99 12.19 -7.54 2.63
N LYS A 100 11.49 -8.46 3.30
CA LYS A 100 12.05 -9.75 3.69
C LYS A 100 10.99 -10.83 3.79
N SER A 101 11.30 -12.00 3.24
CA SER A 101 10.54 -13.22 3.49
C SER A 101 11.16 -14.01 4.64
N PRO A 102 10.36 -14.63 5.52
CA PRO A 102 10.84 -15.60 6.50
C PRO A 102 11.04 -16.99 5.88
N ARG A 103 10.62 -17.20 4.63
CA ARG A 103 10.71 -18.48 3.92
C ARG A 103 11.96 -18.52 3.05
N GLU A 104 12.86 -19.47 3.33
CA GLU A 104 14.08 -19.65 2.53
C GLU A 104 13.81 -20.11 1.10
N ASP A 105 12.73 -20.85 0.87
CA ASP A 105 12.31 -21.36 -0.43
C ASP A 105 11.56 -20.32 -1.28
N CYS A 106 11.17 -19.18 -0.70
CA CYS A 106 10.35 -18.17 -1.33
C CYS A 106 10.69 -16.77 -0.83
N LYS A 107 11.84 -16.26 -1.28
CA LYS A 107 12.44 -14.98 -0.82
C LYS A 107 12.94 -14.07 -1.94
N GLU A 108 12.79 -14.48 -3.19
CA GLU A 108 13.20 -13.69 -4.34
C GLU A 108 12.19 -12.55 -4.55
N ALA A 109 12.59 -11.31 -4.29
CA ALA A 109 11.82 -10.14 -4.69
C ALA A 109 12.08 -9.87 -6.18
N VAL A 110 11.02 -9.61 -6.95
CA VAL A 110 11.13 -9.39 -8.41
C VAL A 110 11.16 -7.89 -8.70
N THR A 111 12.27 -7.42 -9.27
CA THR A 111 12.45 -6.02 -9.67
C THR A 111 11.33 -5.56 -10.61
N GLY A 112 10.71 -4.43 -10.28
CA GLY A 112 9.55 -3.85 -10.98
C GLY A 112 8.20 -4.29 -10.41
N TYR A 113 8.17 -5.32 -9.56
CA TYR A 113 6.95 -5.88 -8.94
C TYR A 113 7.04 -5.95 -7.41
N GLU A 114 8.15 -5.52 -6.82
CA GLU A 114 8.37 -5.55 -5.38
C GLU A 114 7.49 -4.57 -4.60
N LYS A 115 6.80 -3.66 -5.30
CA LYS A 115 6.10 -2.54 -4.68
C LYS A 115 4.72 -2.24 -5.27
N ALA A 116 3.85 -1.71 -4.42
CA ALA A 116 2.50 -1.28 -4.75
C ALA A 116 2.31 0.19 -4.32
N ARG A 117 1.89 1.05 -5.26
CA ARG A 117 1.59 2.45 -4.97
C ARG A 117 0.28 2.58 -4.21
N ILE A 118 0.23 3.51 -3.25
CA ILE A 118 -0.94 3.79 -2.44
C ILE A 118 -1.15 5.30 -2.29
N GLU A 119 -2.40 5.74 -2.31
CA GLU A 119 -2.77 7.16 -2.22
C GLU A 119 -3.27 7.47 -0.80
N CYS A 120 -2.43 8.04 0.06
CA CYS A 120 -2.76 8.38 1.45
C CYS A 120 -3.11 9.88 1.58
N SER A 121 -4.22 10.27 0.95
CA SER A 121 -4.76 11.63 1.04
C SER A 121 -6.29 11.59 1.11
N ASP A 122 -6.90 12.64 1.63
CA ASP A 122 -8.34 12.86 1.55
C ASP A 122 -8.77 13.52 0.23
N ASN A 123 -7.83 14.11 -0.51
CA ASN A 123 -8.09 14.84 -1.77
C ASN A 123 -8.20 13.92 -3.00
N VAL A 124 -8.70 12.69 -2.81
CA VAL A 124 -8.75 11.64 -3.85
C VAL A 124 -10.17 11.07 -4.06
N GLY A 125 -11.19 11.65 -3.42
CA GLY A 125 -12.58 11.21 -3.56
C GLY A 125 -12.91 9.87 -2.89
N ILE A 126 -12.01 9.34 -2.06
CA ILE A 126 -12.21 8.12 -1.27
C ILE A 126 -12.71 8.51 0.13
N HIS A 127 -13.92 8.07 0.49
CA HIS A 127 -14.59 8.53 1.72
C HIS A 127 -14.11 7.87 3.01
N ASN A 128 -13.48 6.70 2.93
CA ASN A 128 -12.99 5.97 4.11
C ASN A 128 -11.48 6.17 4.24
N ALA A 129 -10.92 5.84 5.40
CA ALA A 129 -9.49 5.94 5.68
C ALA A 129 -8.69 4.67 5.29
N VAL A 130 -9.35 3.63 4.77
CA VAL A 130 -8.69 2.37 4.42
C VAL A 130 -8.17 2.46 2.99
N ARG A 131 -6.95 1.98 2.77
CA ARG A 131 -6.31 1.95 1.46
C ARG A 131 -5.84 0.54 1.19
N TYR A 132 -6.30 -0.06 0.10
CA TYR A 132 -5.93 -1.43 -0.25
C TYR A 132 -4.77 -1.41 -1.24
N ALA A 133 -3.64 -1.96 -0.83
CA ALA A 133 -2.49 -2.17 -1.71
C ALA A 133 -2.69 -3.42 -2.57
N ASN A 134 -2.15 -3.39 -3.80
CA ASN A 134 -2.06 -4.59 -4.62
C ASN A 134 -1.28 -5.68 -3.87
N ALA A 135 -1.65 -6.94 -4.08
CA ALA A 135 -0.95 -8.06 -3.49
C ALA A 135 0.52 -8.08 -3.95
N LEU A 136 1.43 -8.14 -2.99
CA LEU A 136 2.85 -8.27 -3.23
C LEU A 136 3.25 -9.74 -3.12
N PHE A 137 4.42 -10.09 -3.63
CA PHE A 137 4.89 -11.46 -3.58
C PHE A 137 6.39 -11.60 -3.46
N PHE A 138 6.79 -12.74 -2.94
CA PHE A 138 8.10 -13.32 -3.20
C PHE A 138 7.95 -14.48 -4.17
N MET A 139 8.97 -14.71 -4.97
CA MET A 139 8.99 -15.81 -5.91
C MET A 139 9.68 -17.03 -5.31
N LYS A 140 9.09 -18.22 -5.53
CA LYS A 140 9.68 -19.50 -5.13
C LYS A 140 10.86 -19.83 -6.04
N SER A 141 11.94 -20.43 -5.52
CA SER A 141 13.14 -20.73 -6.33
C SER A 141 12.87 -21.60 -7.55
N GLU A 142 11.94 -22.55 -7.45
CA GLU A 142 11.52 -23.42 -8.54
C GLU A 142 9.99 -23.52 -8.59
N ALA A 143 9.42 -23.64 -9.80
CA ALA A 143 7.99 -23.80 -9.97
C ALA A 143 7.53 -25.17 -9.45
N VAL A 144 6.39 -25.20 -8.76
CA VAL A 144 5.80 -26.44 -8.25
C VAL A 144 5.10 -27.24 -9.36
N SER A 145 4.86 -28.53 -9.13
CA SER A 145 4.00 -29.33 -10.00
C SER A 145 2.57 -28.78 -10.03
N GLY A 146 1.89 -28.82 -11.18
CA GLY A 146 0.52 -28.33 -11.31
C GLY A 146 0.39 -26.94 -11.94
N CYS A 147 1.50 -26.22 -12.14
CA CYS A 147 1.46 -24.86 -12.68
C CYS A 147 0.97 -24.81 -14.13
N LYS A 148 1.29 -25.81 -14.94
CA LYS A 148 0.79 -25.87 -16.32
C LYS A 148 -0.73 -25.99 -16.34
N GLU A 149 -1.28 -26.88 -15.53
CA GLU A 149 -2.73 -27.12 -15.44
C GLU A 149 -3.46 -25.85 -14.97
N VAL A 150 -2.89 -25.11 -14.02
CA VAL A 150 -3.43 -23.82 -13.55
C VAL A 150 -3.42 -22.78 -14.67
N LEU A 151 -2.34 -22.70 -15.45
CA LEU A 151 -2.26 -21.77 -16.58
C LEU A 151 -3.19 -22.16 -17.73
N ASP A 152 -3.35 -23.46 -18.00
CA ASP A 152 -4.32 -23.99 -18.96
C ASP A 152 -5.76 -23.60 -18.54
N GLU A 153 -6.11 -23.78 -17.26
CA GLU A 153 -7.43 -23.40 -16.71
C GLU A 153 -7.72 -21.90 -16.83
N LEU A 154 -6.68 -21.06 -16.72
CA LEU A 154 -6.79 -19.61 -16.90
C LEU A 154 -6.81 -19.17 -18.37
N GLY A 155 -6.67 -20.11 -19.32
CA GLY A 155 -6.62 -19.80 -20.76
C GLY A 155 -5.32 -19.11 -21.17
N LEU A 156 -4.25 -19.25 -20.38
CA LEU A 156 -2.94 -18.64 -20.63
C LEU A 156 -1.98 -19.61 -21.33
N PHE A 157 -2.46 -20.78 -21.78
CA PHE A 157 -1.63 -21.78 -22.44
C PHE A 157 -2.27 -22.29 -23.76
N PRO A 158 -1.48 -22.54 -24.83
CA PRO A 158 -0.06 -22.21 -24.93
C PRO A 158 0.14 -20.69 -24.87
N LEU A 159 1.22 -20.25 -24.21
CA LEU A 159 1.62 -18.85 -24.21
C LEU A 159 2.06 -18.52 -25.65
N GLU A 160 1.10 -18.14 -26.49
CA GLU A 160 1.38 -17.59 -27.82
C GLU A 160 1.93 -16.17 -27.61
N PHE A 161 3.25 -16.07 -27.52
CA PHE A 161 3.98 -14.81 -27.63
C PHE A 161 4.54 -14.66 -29.04
#